data_AF-A0A5J4R0W5-F1
#
_entry.id   AF-A0A5J4R0W5-F1
#
_cell.length_a   1.000
_cell.length_b   1.000
_cell.length_c   1.000
_cell.angle_alpha   90.00
_cell.angle_beta   90.00
_cell.angle_gamma   90.00
#
_symmetry.space_group_name_H-M   'P 1'
#
loop_
_entity.id
_entity.type
_entity.pdbx_description
1 polymer ?
#
loop_
_entity_poly.entity_id
_entity_poly.type
_entity_poly.pdbx_seq_one_letter_code
_entity_poly.pdbx_strand_id
1 'polypeptide(L)'
;MQLSNNRQQQQQQSPSQSTVAPSSLQLRQISSLDIAKSEADRILFLQGLLVCADMGNQCRHISIARKATLAVQSEFFGQGDRERDRKLPVSKFMDRNTSSDSEVGQSQMGYIDFLLGPVVDAASTLLRIDLRAKMEINNNRKFWEQVSKKELPFIGEKFKEYTCPGVDILSAIEHAFGPHITQEEAIP
;
A
#
# COMPACT_ATOMS: atom_id res chain seq x y z
N MET A 1 53.13 70.50 -21.00
CA MET A 1 51.75 70.02 -21.20
C MET A 1 51.28 69.46 -19.87
N GLN A 2 50.63 70.22 -18.98
CA GLN A 2 49.15 70.45 -18.95
C GLN A 2 48.39 69.12 -19.02
N LEU A 3 47.54 68.67 -18.08
CA LEU A 3 46.77 69.25 -16.97
C LEU A 3 46.43 68.10 -15.97
N SER A 4 46.59 68.25 -14.65
CA SER A 4 45.53 68.53 -13.64
C SER A 4 44.41 67.45 -13.59
N ASN A 5 44.04 66.83 -12.46
CA ASN A 5 43.64 67.47 -11.21
C ASN A 5 43.61 66.52 -9.99
N ASN A 6 43.96 67.10 -8.85
CA ASN A 6 43.74 66.66 -7.46
C ASN A 6 42.26 66.67 -7.05
N ARG A 7 41.87 65.75 -6.14
CA ARG A 7 41.26 66.00 -4.81
C ARG A 7 40.82 64.66 -4.19
N GLN A 8 41.55 64.11 -3.22
CA GLN A 8 41.40 64.33 -1.76
C GLN A 8 40.00 63.97 -1.20
N GLN A 9 39.94 62.87 -0.45
CA GLN A 9 39.55 62.73 0.98
C GLN A 9 39.32 61.23 1.28
N GLN A 10 40.31 60.51 1.82
CA GLN A 10 40.37 60.06 3.22
C GLN A 10 39.01 59.66 3.82
N GLN A 11 38.81 58.36 4.10
CA GLN A 11 38.72 57.84 5.47
C GLN A 11 38.73 56.30 5.51
N GLN A 12 39.32 55.80 6.61
CA GLN A 12 39.61 54.41 6.96
C GLN A 12 38.35 53.55 7.11
N GLN A 13 38.47 52.24 6.83
CA GLN A 13 38.05 51.13 7.71
C GLN A 13 38.22 49.79 6.98
N SER A 14 39.08 48.91 7.51
CA SER A 14 39.01 47.46 7.20
C SER A 14 37.70 46.90 7.76
N PRO A 15 37.05 45.95 7.09
CA PRO A 15 36.66 44.79 7.88
C PRO A 15 36.63 43.44 7.13
N SER A 16 36.98 42.42 7.94
CA SER A 16 36.36 41.10 8.03
C SER A 16 36.33 40.18 6.80
N GLN A 17 37.11 39.12 6.91
CA GLN A 17 36.84 37.80 6.33
C GLN A 17 35.36 37.43 6.55
N SER A 18 34.59 37.29 5.47
CA SER A 18 33.33 36.55 5.49
C SER A 18 33.52 35.26 4.69
N THR A 19 33.81 34.20 5.42
CA THR A 19 33.70 32.80 4.99
C THR A 19 32.33 32.59 4.34
N VAL A 20 32.29 32.41 3.02
CA VAL A 20 31.08 31.99 2.32
C VAL A 20 30.88 30.51 2.66
N ALA A 21 30.10 30.25 3.71
CA ALA A 21 29.61 28.92 4.00
C ALA A 21 28.85 28.41 2.76
N PRO A 22 29.07 27.16 2.32
CA PRO A 22 28.34 26.62 1.19
C PRO A 22 26.86 26.62 1.58
N SER A 23 26.04 27.20 0.69
CA SER A 23 24.60 27.34 0.81
C SER A 23 24.02 26.11 1.48
N SER A 24 23.52 26.31 2.71
CA SER A 24 22.72 25.32 3.41
C SER A 24 21.73 24.74 2.43
N LEU A 25 21.77 23.42 2.22
CA LEU A 25 20.71 22.69 1.54
C LEU A 25 19.41 23.05 2.23
N GLN A 26 18.70 24.05 1.69
CA GLN A 26 17.31 24.26 2.00
C GLN A 26 16.65 22.98 1.51
N LEU A 27 16.36 22.07 2.45
CA LEU A 27 15.29 21.11 2.25
C LEU A 27 14.09 21.96 1.84
N ARG A 28 13.81 22.05 0.54
CA ARG A 28 12.50 22.47 0.08
C ARG A 28 11.55 21.52 0.78
N GLN A 29 10.81 22.01 1.76
CA GLN A 29 9.52 21.45 2.08
C GLN A 29 8.73 21.55 0.78
N ILE A 30 8.85 20.53 -0.05
CA ILE A 30 7.82 20.25 -1.04
C ILE A 30 6.64 19.91 -0.16
N SER A 31 5.80 20.91 0.11
CA SER A 31 4.48 20.62 0.64
C SER A 31 3.91 19.60 -0.34
N SER A 32 3.46 18.45 0.15
CA SER A 32 2.97 17.34 -0.68
C SER A 32 1.71 17.72 -1.50
N LEU A 33 1.37 18.99 -1.57
CA LEU A 33 0.24 19.59 -2.27
C LEU A 33 0.65 20.35 -3.55
N ASP A 34 1.95 20.57 -3.81
CA ASP A 34 2.41 21.09 -5.12
C ASP A 34 2.34 20.02 -6.25
N ILE A 35 1.85 18.81 -5.93
CA ILE A 35 1.70 17.68 -6.85
C ILE A 35 0.68 17.99 -7.96
N ALA A 36 -0.27 18.89 -7.71
CA ALA A 36 -1.44 19.11 -8.56
C ALA A 36 -1.64 20.60 -8.87
N LYS A 37 -1.37 20.98 -10.13
CA LYS A 37 -1.38 22.37 -10.59
C LYS A 37 -2.80 22.93 -10.74
N SER A 38 -3.78 22.07 -11.02
CA SER A 38 -5.19 22.43 -11.15
C SER A 38 -6.05 21.82 -10.05
N GLU A 39 -7.28 22.34 -9.89
CA GLU A 39 -8.27 21.73 -9.01
C GLU A 39 -8.64 20.30 -9.44
N ALA A 40 -8.75 20.07 -10.75
CA ALA A 40 -9.00 18.76 -11.32
C ALA A 40 -7.89 17.75 -10.94
N ASP A 41 -6.61 18.17 -11.01
CA ASP A 41 -5.48 17.33 -10.61
C ASP A 41 -5.53 16.99 -9.12
N ARG A 42 -5.95 17.94 -8.26
CA ARG A 42 -6.09 17.71 -6.81
C ARG A 42 -7.21 16.72 -6.50
N ILE A 43 -8.34 16.84 -7.19
CA ILE A 43 -9.47 15.91 -7.04
C ILE A 43 -9.05 14.50 -7.48
N LEU A 44 -8.40 14.39 -8.65
CA LEU A 44 -7.92 13.11 -9.16
C LEU A 44 -6.89 12.46 -8.21
N PHE A 45 -5.98 13.26 -7.65
CA PHE A 45 -5.02 12.82 -6.64
C PHE A 45 -5.73 12.22 -5.42
N LEU A 46 -6.73 12.93 -4.86
CA LEU A 46 -7.49 12.46 -3.70
C LEU A 46 -8.30 11.19 -4.01
N GLN A 47 -8.90 11.10 -5.21
CA GLN A 47 -9.58 9.89 -5.67
C GLN A 47 -8.61 8.70 -5.76
N GLY A 48 -7.40 8.92 -6.28
CA GLY A 48 -6.35 7.90 -6.33
C GLY A 48 -5.93 7.42 -4.94
N LEU A 49 -5.79 8.33 -3.97
CA LEU A 49 -5.49 7.96 -2.58
C LEU A 49 -6.62 7.15 -1.95
N LEU A 50 -7.88 7.46 -2.25
CA LEU A 50 -9.03 6.69 -1.78
C LEU A 50 -9.00 5.25 -2.33
N VAL A 51 -8.69 5.08 -3.61
CA VAL A 51 -8.50 3.76 -4.23
C VAL A 51 -7.35 3.00 -3.57
N CYS A 52 -6.23 3.66 -3.30
CA CYS A 52 -5.11 3.04 -2.59
C CYS A 52 -5.51 2.58 -1.18
N ALA A 53 -6.32 3.37 -0.47
CA ALA A 53 -6.78 3.04 0.88
C ALA A 53 -7.71 1.82 0.89
N ASP A 54 -8.60 1.70 -0.11
CA ASP A 54 -9.53 0.59 -0.27
C ASP A 54 -8.82 -0.74 -0.61
N MET A 55 -7.85 -0.67 -1.52
CA MET A 55 -7.13 -1.85 -2.03
C MET A 55 -5.88 -2.23 -1.21
N GLY A 56 -5.46 -1.37 -0.28
CA GLY A 56 -4.17 -1.45 0.40
C GLY A 56 -4.01 -2.57 1.44
N ASN A 57 -4.96 -3.50 1.57
CA ASN A 57 -4.88 -4.57 2.58
C ASN A 57 -3.63 -5.45 2.40
N GLN A 58 -3.26 -5.76 1.15
CA GLN A 58 -2.04 -6.53 0.85
C GLN A 58 -0.74 -5.70 0.96
N CYS A 59 -0.82 -4.41 1.31
CA CYS A 59 0.34 -3.59 1.66
C CYS A 59 0.65 -3.61 3.16
N ARG A 60 -0.23 -4.16 4.00
CA ARG A 60 -0.08 -4.26 5.46
C ARG A 60 0.63 -5.55 5.86
N HIS A 61 1.06 -5.63 7.12
CA HIS A 61 1.67 -6.85 7.67
C HIS A 61 0.83 -8.10 7.39
N ILE A 62 1.49 -9.23 7.15
CA ILE A 62 0.86 -10.46 6.67
C ILE A 62 -0.28 -10.95 7.58
N SER A 63 -0.16 -10.72 8.90
CA SER A 63 -1.21 -11.03 9.87
C SER A 63 -2.53 -10.29 9.61
N ILE A 64 -2.48 -9.08 9.05
CA ILE A 64 -3.66 -8.29 8.67
C ILE A 64 -4.13 -8.70 7.28
N ALA A 65 -3.20 -8.83 6.33
CA ALA A 65 -3.50 -9.19 4.96
C ALA A 65 -4.27 -10.52 4.86
N ARG A 66 -3.86 -11.53 5.65
CA ARG A 66 -4.53 -12.84 5.74
C ARG A 66 -5.97 -12.74 6.25
N LYS A 67 -6.20 -11.93 7.28
CA LYS A 67 -7.55 -11.71 7.84
C LYS A 67 -8.47 -11.05 6.80
N ALA A 68 -7.97 -10.03 6.11
CA ALA A 68 -8.69 -9.36 5.04
C ALA A 68 -9.00 -10.33 3.87
N THR A 69 -8.04 -11.17 3.48
CA THR A 69 -8.26 -12.19 2.44
C THR A 69 -9.34 -13.18 2.83
N LEU A 70 -9.38 -13.66 4.08
CA LEU A 70 -10.44 -14.56 4.55
C LEU A 70 -11.82 -13.88 4.52
N ALA A 71 -11.90 -12.61 4.94
CA ALA A 71 -13.15 -11.84 4.87
C ALA A 71 -13.70 -11.75 3.45
N VAL A 72 -12.86 -11.34 2.49
CA VAL A 72 -13.24 -11.23 1.08
C VAL A 72 -13.61 -12.59 0.49
N GLN A 73 -12.85 -13.63 0.81
CA GLN A 73 -13.13 -14.98 0.30
C GLN A 73 -14.47 -15.52 0.82
N SER A 74 -14.83 -15.23 2.07
CA SER A 74 -16.13 -15.59 2.63
C SER A 74 -17.27 -14.86 1.92
N GLU A 75 -17.12 -13.57 1.64
CA GLU A 75 -18.10 -12.78 0.87
C GLU A 75 -18.27 -13.33 -0.55
N PHE A 76 -17.17 -13.64 -1.23
CA PHE A 76 -17.17 -14.25 -2.57
C PHE A 76 -17.94 -15.56 -2.58
N PHE A 77 -17.71 -16.43 -1.61
CA PHE A 77 -18.46 -17.68 -1.51
C PHE A 77 -19.94 -17.45 -1.19
N GLY A 78 -20.27 -16.47 -0.36
CA GLY A 78 -21.67 -16.08 -0.12
C GLY A 78 -22.36 -15.56 -1.38
N GLN A 79 -21.64 -14.90 -2.29
CA GLN A 79 -22.16 -14.57 -3.61
C GLN A 79 -22.30 -15.81 -4.50
N GLY A 80 -21.29 -16.67 -4.57
CA GLY A 80 -21.34 -17.88 -5.41
C GLY A 80 -22.46 -18.85 -5.04
N ASP A 81 -22.78 -18.96 -3.75
CA ASP A 81 -23.94 -19.73 -3.29
C ASP A 81 -25.25 -19.12 -3.79
N ARG A 82 -25.41 -17.80 -3.67
CA ARG A 82 -26.60 -17.10 -4.18
C ARG A 82 -26.74 -17.20 -5.69
N GLU A 83 -25.64 -17.18 -6.42
CA GLU A 83 -25.62 -17.41 -7.88
C GLU A 83 -26.08 -18.84 -8.20
N ARG A 84 -25.58 -19.83 -7.48
CA ARG A 84 -25.97 -21.25 -7.64
C ARG A 84 -27.45 -21.48 -7.33
N ASP A 85 -27.95 -20.92 -6.23
CA ASP A 85 -29.35 -21.03 -5.83
C ASP A 85 -30.29 -20.44 -6.89
N ARG A 86 -29.84 -19.39 -7.56
CA ARG A 86 -30.55 -18.74 -8.67
C ARG A 86 -30.31 -19.41 -10.03
N LYS A 87 -29.58 -20.52 -10.08
CA LYS A 87 -29.19 -21.24 -11.31
C LYS A 87 -28.41 -20.37 -12.30
N LEU A 88 -27.65 -19.40 -11.80
CA LEU A 88 -26.72 -18.60 -12.57
C LEU A 88 -25.34 -19.30 -12.64
N PRO A 89 -24.54 -19.05 -13.68
CA PRO A 89 -23.13 -19.43 -13.67
C PRO A 89 -22.43 -18.81 -12.47
N VAL A 90 -21.73 -19.63 -11.68
CA VAL A 90 -20.98 -19.14 -10.52
C VAL A 90 -19.76 -18.37 -11.02
N SER A 91 -19.59 -17.16 -10.48
CA SER A 91 -18.49 -16.27 -10.80
C SER A 91 -17.13 -16.89 -10.45
N LYS A 92 -16.09 -16.53 -11.21
CA LYS A 92 -14.73 -17.06 -11.00
C LYS A 92 -14.26 -16.77 -9.58
N PHE A 93 -13.62 -17.76 -8.95
CA PHE A 93 -13.14 -17.72 -7.55
C PHE A 93 -14.23 -17.68 -6.47
N MET A 94 -15.51 -17.71 -6.84
CA MET A 94 -16.64 -17.66 -5.91
C MET A 94 -17.25 -19.04 -5.61
N ASP A 95 -16.74 -20.11 -6.22
CA ASP A 95 -17.19 -21.48 -5.93
C ASP A 95 -16.40 -22.11 -4.79
N ARG A 96 -17.00 -22.18 -3.59
CA ARG A 96 -16.39 -22.82 -2.41
C ARG A 96 -16.16 -24.32 -2.55
N ASN A 97 -16.87 -25.00 -3.46
CA ASN A 97 -16.76 -26.45 -3.63
C ASN A 97 -15.50 -26.84 -4.39
N THR A 98 -15.03 -25.95 -5.27
CA THR A 98 -13.82 -26.16 -6.07
C THR A 98 -12.61 -25.44 -5.49
N SER A 99 -12.81 -24.48 -4.59
CA SER A 99 -11.74 -23.64 -4.05
C SER A 99 -10.87 -24.33 -2.98
N SER A 100 -9.59 -23.96 -2.97
CA SER A 100 -8.56 -24.42 -2.04
C SER A 100 -7.60 -23.29 -1.65
N ASP A 101 -6.82 -23.49 -0.58
CA ASP A 101 -5.76 -22.55 -0.16
C ASP A 101 -4.84 -22.15 -1.33
N SER A 102 -4.45 -23.13 -2.15
CA SER A 102 -3.58 -22.93 -3.32
C SER A 102 -4.21 -21.98 -4.35
N GLU A 103 -5.50 -22.13 -4.64
CA GLU A 103 -6.23 -21.26 -5.58
C GLU A 103 -6.43 -19.85 -4.99
N VAL A 104 -6.66 -19.74 -3.68
CA VAL A 104 -6.66 -18.43 -3.01
C VAL A 104 -5.29 -17.77 -3.16
N GLY A 105 -4.20 -18.51 -2.94
CA GLY A 105 -2.83 -18.01 -3.15
C GLY A 105 -2.60 -17.51 -4.58
N GLN A 106 -3.02 -18.27 -5.59
CA GLN A 106 -2.95 -17.84 -7.00
C GLN A 106 -3.78 -16.58 -7.26
N SER A 107 -5.00 -16.51 -6.71
CA SER A 107 -5.88 -15.35 -6.83
C SER A 107 -5.26 -14.09 -6.21
N GLN A 108 -4.66 -14.20 -5.01
CA GLN A 108 -4.00 -13.08 -4.34
C GLN A 108 -2.72 -12.63 -5.08
N MET A 109 -1.94 -13.56 -5.65
CA MET A 109 -0.82 -13.20 -6.53
C MET A 109 -1.30 -12.40 -7.74
N GLY A 110 -2.35 -12.87 -8.42
CA GLY A 110 -2.93 -12.17 -9.57
C GLY A 110 -3.46 -10.78 -9.18
N TYR A 111 -4.11 -10.65 -8.03
CA TYR A 111 -4.54 -9.36 -7.49
C TYR A 111 -3.35 -8.41 -7.27
N ILE A 112 -2.27 -8.90 -6.64
CA ILE A 112 -1.07 -8.09 -6.40
C ILE A 112 -0.39 -7.69 -7.71
N ASP A 113 -0.26 -8.59 -8.67
CA ASP A 113 0.46 -8.34 -9.91
C ASP A 113 -0.27 -7.41 -10.87
N PHE A 114 -1.57 -7.64 -11.05
CA PHE A 114 -2.32 -7.02 -12.13
C PHE A 114 -3.19 -5.86 -11.67
N LEU A 115 -3.48 -5.74 -10.37
CA LEU A 115 -4.32 -4.68 -9.83
C LEU A 115 -3.57 -3.78 -8.85
N LEU A 116 -3.12 -4.35 -7.72
CA LEU A 116 -2.56 -3.53 -6.64
C LEU A 116 -1.17 -2.98 -6.98
N GLY A 117 -0.29 -3.80 -7.57
CA GLY A 117 1.07 -3.39 -7.94
C GLY A 117 1.12 -2.13 -8.80
N PRO A 118 0.38 -2.08 -9.93
CA PRO A 118 0.30 -0.87 -10.76
C PRO A 118 -0.21 0.36 -9.99
N VAL A 119 -1.19 0.19 -9.09
CA VAL A 119 -1.72 1.28 -8.25
C VAL A 119 -0.64 1.79 -7.29
N VAL A 120 0.09 0.90 -6.64
CA VAL A 120 1.20 1.24 -5.73
C VAL A 120 2.34 1.93 -6.48
N ASP A 121 2.67 1.51 -7.70
CA ASP A 121 3.72 2.11 -8.52
C ASP A 121 3.35 3.53 -8.97
N ALA A 122 2.09 3.74 -9.37
CA ALA A 122 1.56 5.05 -9.70
C ALA A 122 1.58 5.99 -8.47
N ALA A 123 1.12 5.50 -7.32
CA ALA A 123 1.13 6.25 -6.07
C ALA A 123 2.57 6.58 -5.60
N SER A 124 3.52 5.66 -5.78
CA SER A 124 4.93 5.87 -5.44
C SER A 124 5.54 7.02 -6.24
N THR A 125 5.26 7.05 -7.53
CA THR A 125 5.71 8.10 -8.45
C THR A 125 5.16 9.46 -8.02
N LEU A 126 3.87 9.50 -7.69
CA LEU A 126 3.15 10.71 -7.35
C LEU A 126 3.59 11.29 -6.01
N LEU A 127 3.73 10.43 -4.99
CA LEU A 127 4.17 10.80 -3.65
C LEU A 127 5.70 10.99 -3.55
N ARG A 128 6.44 10.58 -4.59
CA ARG A 128 7.92 10.59 -4.62
C ARG A 128 8.50 9.76 -3.46
N ILE A 129 7.85 8.66 -3.13
CA ILE A 129 8.23 7.71 -2.08
C ILE A 129 8.19 6.32 -2.72
N ASP A 130 9.21 5.50 -2.49
CA ASP A 130 9.17 4.09 -2.89
C ASP A 130 8.25 3.30 -1.95
N LEU A 131 6.98 3.17 -2.30
CA LEU A 131 6.01 2.48 -1.46
C LEU A 131 6.26 0.96 -1.42
N ARG A 132 6.82 0.36 -2.48
CA ARG A 132 7.16 -1.07 -2.49
C ARG A 132 8.27 -1.40 -1.49
N ALA A 133 9.21 -0.47 -1.27
CA ALA A 133 10.24 -0.61 -0.23
C ALA A 133 9.72 -0.28 1.17
N LYS A 134 8.63 0.47 1.30
CA LYS A 134 8.07 0.92 2.58
C LYS A 134 6.90 0.07 3.08
N MET A 135 6.31 -0.76 2.23
CA MET A 135 5.14 -1.57 2.53
C MET A 135 5.42 -3.06 2.35
N GLU A 136 4.50 -3.89 2.81
CA GLU A 136 4.65 -5.35 2.86
C GLU A 136 4.26 -6.07 1.56
N ILE A 137 3.92 -5.33 0.50
CA ILE A 137 3.38 -5.90 -0.75
C ILE A 137 4.27 -6.99 -1.35
N ASN A 138 5.59 -6.80 -1.34
CA ASN A 138 6.53 -7.78 -1.88
C ASN A 138 6.64 -9.03 -0.99
N ASN A 139 6.61 -8.86 0.33
CA ASN A 139 6.66 -9.97 1.29
C ASN A 139 5.37 -10.78 1.26
N ASN A 140 4.22 -10.10 1.24
CA ASN A 140 2.91 -10.74 1.11
C ASN A 140 2.80 -11.49 -0.22
N ARG A 141 3.32 -10.94 -1.32
CA ARG A 141 3.32 -11.66 -2.59
C ARG A 141 4.14 -12.95 -2.53
N LYS A 142 5.31 -12.95 -1.88
CA LYS A 142 6.13 -14.16 -1.66
C LYS A 142 5.40 -15.17 -0.77
N PHE A 143 4.71 -14.71 0.27
CA PHE A 143 3.86 -15.58 1.09
C PHE A 143 2.78 -16.26 0.25
N TRP A 144 2.04 -15.51 -0.57
CA TRP A 144 1.00 -16.07 -1.43
C TRP A 144 1.55 -17.01 -2.50
N GLU A 145 2.77 -16.77 -2.97
CA GLU A 145 3.47 -17.72 -3.84
C GLU A 145 3.72 -19.06 -3.14
N GLN A 146 4.20 -19.06 -1.90
CA GLN A 146 4.40 -20.29 -1.11
C GLN A 146 3.07 -21.00 -0.85
N VAL A 147 2.00 -20.27 -0.56
CA VAL A 147 0.64 -20.82 -0.45
C VAL A 147 0.18 -21.44 -1.77
N SER A 148 0.41 -20.76 -2.89
CA SER A 148 0.03 -21.25 -4.23
C SER A 148 0.72 -22.58 -4.56
N LYS A 149 1.98 -22.73 -4.14
CA LYS A 149 2.81 -23.94 -4.30
C LYS A 149 2.52 -25.02 -3.26
N LYS A 150 1.60 -24.76 -2.31
CA LYS A 150 1.25 -25.63 -1.18
C LYS A 150 2.43 -25.88 -0.23
N GLU A 151 3.40 -24.97 -0.21
CA GLU A 151 4.56 -25.00 0.69
C GLU A 151 4.20 -24.44 2.08
N LEU A 152 3.25 -23.50 2.13
CA LEU A 152 2.69 -22.96 3.37
C LEU A 152 1.15 -23.02 3.35
N PRO A 153 0.52 -23.30 4.50
CA PRO A 153 -0.94 -23.21 4.61
C PRO A 153 -1.36 -21.73 4.76
N PHE A 154 -2.47 -21.36 4.12
CA PHE A 154 -3.17 -20.13 4.45
C PHE A 154 -4.03 -20.34 5.70
N ILE A 155 -4.98 -21.28 5.62
CA ILE A 155 -5.80 -21.77 6.75
C ILE A 155 -5.57 -23.28 6.95
N GLY A 156 -5.11 -23.99 5.91
CA GLY A 156 -4.82 -25.41 5.96
C GLY A 156 -6.11 -26.23 5.92
N GLU A 157 -6.12 -27.32 6.69
CA GLU A 157 -7.22 -28.32 6.68
C GLU A 157 -8.58 -27.72 7.07
N LYS A 158 -8.57 -26.65 7.88
CA LYS A 158 -9.78 -25.97 8.34
C LYS A 158 -10.38 -24.98 7.33
N PHE A 159 -9.79 -24.85 6.13
CA PHE A 159 -10.28 -23.91 5.11
C PHE A 159 -11.77 -24.10 4.85
N LYS A 160 -12.21 -25.34 4.62
CA LYS A 160 -13.63 -25.65 4.35
C LYS A 160 -14.53 -25.41 5.56
N GLU A 161 -14.03 -25.60 6.77
CA GLU A 161 -14.78 -25.38 8.01
C GLU A 161 -15.08 -23.89 8.18
N TYR A 162 -14.05 -23.04 8.06
CA TYR A 162 -14.17 -21.60 8.29
C TYR A 162 -14.80 -20.83 7.12
N THR A 163 -14.94 -21.48 5.98
CA THR A 163 -15.53 -20.90 4.77
C THR A 163 -16.80 -21.63 4.35
N CYS A 164 -17.53 -22.29 5.26
CA CYS A 164 -18.81 -22.92 4.96
C CYS A 164 -20.01 -21.95 5.17
N PRO A 165 -21.18 -22.21 4.56
CA PRO A 165 -22.34 -21.34 4.71
C PRO A 165 -22.80 -21.23 6.16
N GLY A 166 -23.19 -20.03 6.59
CA GLY A 166 -23.70 -19.78 7.95
C GLY A 166 -22.65 -19.56 9.02
N VAL A 167 -21.36 -19.66 8.70
CA VAL A 167 -20.26 -19.30 9.62
C VAL A 167 -20.13 -17.79 9.71
N ASP A 168 -20.11 -17.26 10.94
CA ASP A 168 -19.78 -15.87 11.21
C ASP A 168 -18.31 -15.58 10.88
N ILE A 169 -18.08 -14.56 10.05
CA ILE A 169 -16.75 -14.27 9.52
C ILE A 169 -15.78 -13.74 10.58
N LEU A 170 -16.27 -13.01 11.58
CA LEU A 170 -15.41 -12.51 12.66
C LEU A 170 -14.94 -13.67 13.54
N SER A 171 -15.85 -14.57 13.90
CA SER A 171 -15.55 -15.80 14.61
C SER A 171 -14.58 -16.69 13.83
N ALA A 172 -14.76 -16.83 12.51
CA ALA A 172 -13.85 -17.58 11.65
C ALA A 172 -12.43 -16.98 11.63
N ILE A 173 -12.33 -15.65 11.53
CA ILE A 173 -11.04 -14.93 11.56
C ILE A 173 -10.34 -15.11 12.91
N GLU A 174 -11.07 -15.01 14.02
CA GLU A 174 -10.54 -15.21 15.37
C GLU A 174 -10.06 -16.65 15.57
N HIS A 175 -10.85 -17.64 15.17
CA HIS A 175 -10.44 -19.05 15.26
C HIS A 175 -9.27 -19.41 14.33
N ALA A 176 -9.14 -18.75 13.18
CA ALA A 176 -8.08 -19.03 12.22
C ALA A 176 -6.75 -18.36 12.58
N PHE A 177 -6.79 -17.16 13.14
CA PHE A 177 -5.60 -16.31 13.27
C PHE A 177 -5.40 -15.72 14.67
N GLY A 178 -6.21 -16.13 15.65
CA GLY A 178 -6.21 -15.57 16.99
C GLY A 178 -6.89 -14.19 17.05
N PRO A 179 -6.95 -13.59 18.25
CA PRO A 179 -7.66 -12.34 18.49
C PRO A 179 -7.19 -11.22 17.56
N HIS A 180 -8.07 -10.24 17.34
CA HIS A 180 -7.68 -8.99 16.69
C HIS A 180 -6.58 -8.34 17.53
N ILE A 181 -5.35 -8.31 17.01
CA ILE A 181 -4.23 -7.59 17.62
C ILE A 181 -4.70 -6.14 17.82
N THR A 182 -4.97 -5.77 19.06
CA THR A 182 -4.96 -4.38 19.51
C THR A 182 -3.51 -3.89 19.37
N GLN A 183 -3.32 -2.65 18.97
CA GLN A 183 -2.07 -2.07 18.48
C GLN A 183 -0.87 -2.07 19.46
N GLU A 184 -0.85 -2.83 20.55
CA GLU A 184 0.16 -2.77 21.61
C GLU A 184 1.43 -3.59 21.39
N GLU A 185 1.48 -4.48 20.38
CA GLU A 185 2.71 -5.27 20.10
C GLU A 185 3.48 -4.79 18.86
N ALA A 186 3.16 -3.61 18.32
CA ALA A 186 3.75 -3.07 17.10
C ALA A 186 4.71 -1.89 17.32
N ILE A 187 5.46 -1.87 18.44
CA ILE A 187 6.53 -0.89 18.65
C ILE A 187 7.78 -1.60 19.21
N PRO A 188 8.83 -1.79 18.41
CA PRO A 188 10.20 -1.74 18.92
C PRO A 188 10.64 -0.29 19.17
#